data_AF-A0AA95HQJ0-F1
#
_entry.id   AF-A0AA95HQJ0-F1
#
_cell.length_a   1.000
_cell.length_b   1.000
_cell.length_c   1.000
_cell.angle_alpha   90.00
_cell.angle_beta   90.00
_cell.angle_gamma   90.00
#
_symmetry.space_group_name_H-M   'P 1'
#
loop_
_entity.id
_entity.type
_entity.pdbx_description
1 polymer ?
#
loop_
_entity_poly.entity_id
_entity_poly.type
_entity_poly.pdbx_seq_one_letter_code
_entity_poly.pdbx_strand_id
1 'polypeptide(L)'
;MIKDADISENQLLVGYGEKVCMNLLKDHTTKQNIYWATDSYSDLGDDYTFFAPITLDKITSYVSDDGIVITKEKYKELVKENPEVKGKYQEIIRPRSVKSRKEQTQRAKDKAEVFTPAWICNAQNNLIDEAWFGRKEGLFNSPDPNDPHKWINNKEKIIFPEDKTWKDYVADMRLEITCGEAPYLCNRYDAVSGEYNDDVKYRIGLLDRKLRIVSENVKDSKEWILWAKIALRSTYGFEWQGDNLLLAREALFFTFEEHYIAQFGEKKFNQNKMRMMPGVAYIISWNIWQMDGLKFGLPGYDPYIEKEPSDGKQLSLFDDVQEEKHEPAPHERLCLIKDFLEGINLQKATLNSKDFHDLKAPKYTFESLINKNN
;
A
#
# COMPACT_ATOMS: atom_id res chain seq x y z
N MET A 1 -1.04 18.90 9.97
CA MET A 1 -1.49 17.60 9.43
C MET A 1 -2.33 17.85 8.18
N ILE A 2 -2.14 17.09 7.10
CA ILE A 2 -2.97 17.19 5.88
C ILE A 2 -4.25 16.41 6.16
N LYS A 3 -5.37 17.14 6.34
CA LYS A 3 -6.69 16.56 6.58
C LYS A 3 -7.49 16.55 5.29
N ASP A 4 -7.00 15.79 4.34
CA ASP A 4 -7.62 15.66 3.02
C ASP A 4 -7.47 14.20 2.56
N ALA A 5 -8.43 13.76 1.75
CA ALA A 5 -8.31 12.50 1.04
C ALA A 5 -7.12 12.54 0.08
N ASP A 6 -6.93 13.69 -0.59
CA ASP A 6 -5.85 13.89 -1.54
C ASP A 6 -4.52 14.22 -0.84
N ILE A 7 -3.52 13.38 -1.08
CA ILE A 7 -2.19 13.51 -0.51
C ILE A 7 -1.30 14.12 -1.58
N SER A 8 -0.89 15.37 -1.36
CA SER A 8 0.02 16.01 -2.31
C SER A 8 1.42 15.39 -2.25
N GLU A 9 1.87 14.78 -3.34
CA GLU A 9 3.22 14.21 -3.47
C GLU A 9 4.29 15.29 -3.37
N ASN A 10 3.94 16.53 -3.77
CA ASN A 10 4.76 17.70 -3.55
C ASN A 10 5.01 17.99 -2.07
N GLN A 11 4.02 17.76 -1.21
CA GLN A 11 4.16 17.90 0.24
C GLN A 11 4.89 16.71 0.86
N LEU A 12 4.65 15.49 0.37
CA LEU A 12 5.42 14.31 0.74
C LEU A 12 6.92 14.51 0.48
N LEU A 13 7.28 15.00 -0.71
CA LEU A 13 8.66 15.29 -1.10
C LEU A 13 9.30 16.34 -0.18
N VAL A 14 8.60 17.42 0.13
CA VAL A 14 9.10 18.46 1.04
C VAL A 14 9.23 17.94 2.48
N GLY A 15 8.28 17.12 2.93
CA GLY A 15 8.20 16.63 4.31
C GLY A 15 9.23 15.55 4.65
N TYR A 16 9.60 14.73 3.68
CA TYR A 16 10.39 13.50 3.88
C TYR A 16 11.61 13.34 2.95
N GLY A 17 11.67 14.09 1.86
CA GLY A 17 12.75 14.07 0.89
C GLY A 17 12.64 12.95 -0.14
N GLU A 18 13.43 13.09 -1.21
CA GLU A 18 13.43 12.23 -2.39
C GLU A 18 13.57 10.74 -2.07
N LYS A 19 14.42 10.38 -1.11
CA LYS A 19 14.65 8.98 -0.73
C LYS A 19 13.36 8.27 -0.31
N VAL A 20 12.44 8.97 0.36
CA VAL A 20 11.17 8.37 0.81
C VAL A 20 10.23 8.20 -0.38
N CYS A 21 10.08 9.23 -1.23
CA CYS A 21 9.27 9.15 -2.45
C CYS A 21 9.77 8.03 -3.37
N MET A 22 11.08 7.94 -3.60
CA MET A 22 11.69 6.88 -4.42
C MET A 22 11.51 5.49 -3.82
N ASN A 23 11.49 5.36 -2.49
CA ASN A 23 11.13 4.09 -1.85
C ASN A 23 9.68 3.70 -2.14
N LEU A 24 8.74 4.65 -2.08
CA LEU A 24 7.32 4.42 -2.35
C LEU A 24 7.03 4.17 -3.84
N LEU A 25 7.89 4.62 -4.75
CA LEU A 25 7.82 4.28 -6.17
C LEU A 25 8.51 2.96 -6.51
N LYS A 26 9.28 2.37 -5.60
CA LYS A 26 10.09 1.19 -5.90
C LYS A 26 9.23 -0.05 -6.18
N ASP A 27 9.53 -0.74 -7.27
CA ASP A 27 9.13 -2.12 -7.48
C ASP A 27 10.32 -3.05 -7.15
N HIS A 28 10.08 -4.05 -6.30
CA HIS A 28 11.14 -4.96 -5.86
C HIS A 28 11.33 -6.17 -6.76
N THR A 29 10.40 -6.47 -7.66
CA THR A 29 10.57 -7.54 -8.65
C THR A 29 11.55 -7.09 -9.72
N THR A 30 11.30 -5.93 -10.35
CA THR A 30 12.09 -5.33 -11.42
C THR A 30 13.32 -4.56 -10.94
N LYS A 31 13.33 -4.13 -9.67
CA LYS A 31 14.28 -3.14 -9.15
C LYS A 31 14.20 -1.79 -9.87
N GLN A 32 13.09 -1.47 -10.53
CA GLN A 32 12.82 -0.16 -11.12
C GLN A 32 11.68 0.52 -10.35
N ASN A 33 11.14 1.60 -10.88
CA ASN A 33 9.90 2.15 -10.35
C ASN A 33 8.71 1.29 -10.81
N ILE A 34 7.61 1.35 -10.06
CA ILE A 34 6.29 0.96 -10.57
C ILE A 34 5.97 1.79 -11.82
N TYR A 35 5.12 1.26 -12.69
CA TYR A 35 4.74 1.88 -13.95
C TYR A 35 3.22 2.02 -14.04
N TRP A 36 2.73 2.84 -14.96
CA TRP A 36 1.30 3.21 -14.98
C TRP A 36 0.36 2.00 -15.09
N ALA A 37 0.71 1.01 -15.92
CA ALA A 37 -0.12 -0.18 -16.20
C ALA A 37 -1.56 0.18 -16.64
N THR A 38 -1.71 1.35 -17.25
CA THR A 38 -2.96 1.86 -17.79
C THR A 38 -2.68 2.94 -18.83
N ASP A 39 -3.51 3.01 -19.87
CA ASP A 39 -3.48 4.09 -20.86
C ASP A 39 -4.33 5.31 -20.48
N SER A 40 -4.85 5.37 -19.24
CA SER A 40 -5.68 6.50 -18.77
C SER A 40 -4.97 7.86 -18.86
N TYR A 41 -3.64 7.86 -18.99
CA TYR A 41 -2.80 9.04 -19.03
C TYR A 41 -2.03 9.18 -20.36
N SER A 42 -2.23 8.29 -21.33
CA SER A 42 -1.39 8.25 -22.56
C SER A 42 -1.46 9.54 -23.38
N ASP A 43 -2.57 10.27 -23.29
CA ASP A 43 -2.75 11.56 -23.97
C ASP A 43 -1.80 12.66 -23.45
N LEU A 44 -1.18 12.45 -22.29
CA LEU A 44 -0.15 13.35 -21.72
C LEU A 44 1.24 13.14 -22.34
N GLY A 45 1.42 12.10 -23.18
CA GLY A 45 2.65 11.81 -23.91
C GLY A 45 3.25 10.43 -23.59
N ASP A 46 4.37 10.12 -24.25
CA ASP A 46 5.01 8.79 -24.21
C ASP A 46 5.42 8.33 -22.79
N ASP A 47 5.71 9.29 -21.90
CA ASP A 47 6.06 9.07 -20.49
C ASP A 47 4.87 8.63 -19.61
N TYR A 48 3.67 8.57 -20.18
CA TYR A 48 2.41 8.24 -19.50
C TYR A 48 1.68 7.05 -20.11
N THR A 49 2.37 6.28 -20.96
CA THR A 49 1.86 5.07 -21.60
C THR A 49 1.81 3.89 -20.62
N PHE A 50 1.11 2.81 -21.00
CA PHE A 50 0.95 1.61 -20.17
C PHE A 50 2.24 1.15 -19.47
N PHE A 51 3.36 1.03 -20.20
CA PHE A 51 4.64 0.53 -19.67
C PHE A 51 5.58 1.63 -19.14
N ALA A 52 5.19 2.90 -19.22
CA ALA A 52 6.07 3.99 -18.79
C ALA A 52 6.22 4.00 -17.26
N PRO A 53 7.45 4.14 -16.74
CA PRO A 53 7.70 4.18 -15.31
C PRO A 53 7.13 5.46 -14.68
N ILE A 54 6.57 5.33 -13.49
CA ILE A 54 6.15 6.49 -12.70
C ILE A 54 7.39 7.05 -12.01
N THR A 55 7.86 8.21 -12.45
CA THR A 55 9.06 8.87 -11.90
C THR A 55 8.69 10.06 -10.99
N LEU A 56 9.64 10.47 -10.16
CA LEU A 56 9.44 11.53 -9.17
C LEU A 56 9.00 12.86 -9.80
N ASP A 57 9.55 13.21 -10.95
CA ASP A 57 9.17 14.41 -11.70
C ASP A 57 7.70 14.33 -12.18
N LYS A 58 7.20 13.15 -12.55
CA LYS A 58 5.81 12.99 -13.01
C LYS A 58 4.83 13.17 -11.86
N ILE A 59 5.07 12.54 -10.72
CA ILE A 59 4.16 12.65 -9.56
C ILE A 59 4.21 14.03 -8.90
N THR A 60 5.25 14.83 -9.17
CA THR A 60 5.34 16.21 -8.64
C THR A 60 4.96 17.28 -9.65
N SER A 61 4.64 16.90 -10.88
CA SER A 61 4.19 17.80 -11.95
C SER A 61 2.69 18.08 -11.86
N TYR A 62 2.28 19.15 -12.53
CA TYR A 62 0.89 19.59 -12.63
C TYR A 62 0.39 19.43 -14.06
N VAL A 63 -0.87 19.06 -14.23
CA VAL A 63 -1.55 18.98 -15.53
C VAL A 63 -2.65 20.04 -15.61
N SER A 64 -2.74 20.73 -16.75
CA SER A 64 -3.83 21.69 -17.00
C SER A 64 -5.13 21.02 -17.45
N ASP A 65 -6.23 21.78 -17.45
CA ASP A 65 -7.51 21.35 -18.05
C ASP A 65 -7.38 20.95 -19.55
N ASP A 66 -6.41 21.55 -20.26
CA ASP A 66 -6.10 21.27 -21.67
C ASP A 66 -5.09 20.11 -21.85
N GLY A 67 -4.71 19.41 -20.77
CA GLY A 67 -3.77 18.29 -20.82
C GLY A 67 -2.29 18.68 -20.88
N ILE A 68 -1.94 19.94 -20.60
CA ILE A 68 -0.54 20.40 -20.62
C ILE A 68 0.12 20.09 -19.28
N VAL A 69 1.16 19.25 -19.31
CA VAL A 69 1.98 18.95 -18.14
C VAL A 69 3.06 20.01 -17.96
N ILE A 70 3.20 20.51 -16.73
CA ILE A 70 4.25 21.46 -16.33
C ILE A 70 4.92 21.01 -15.03
N THR A 71 6.19 21.39 -14.86
CA THR A 71 6.95 21.11 -13.63
C THR A 71 6.40 21.90 -12.45
N LYS A 72 6.68 21.44 -11.23
CA LYS A 72 6.39 22.15 -9.98
C LYS A 72 6.95 23.57 -9.99
N GLU A 73 8.18 23.75 -10.49
CA GLU A 73 8.85 25.05 -10.56
C GLU A 73 8.09 25.99 -11.49
N LYS A 74 7.70 25.50 -12.68
CA LYS A 74 6.94 26.30 -13.64
C LYS A 74 5.55 26.64 -13.11
N TYR A 75 4.88 25.70 -12.46
CA TYR A 75 3.60 25.94 -11.81
C TYR A 75 3.69 27.04 -10.74
N LYS A 76 4.72 27.01 -9.89
CA LYS A 76 4.96 28.05 -8.88
C LYS A 76 5.19 29.43 -9.49
N GLU A 77 5.93 29.51 -10.60
CA GLU A 77 6.13 30.75 -11.34
C GLU A 77 4.80 31.31 -11.86
N LEU A 78 4.00 30.47 -12.54
CA LEU A 78 2.71 30.86 -13.11
C LEU A 78 1.74 31.34 -12.04
N VAL A 79 1.62 30.62 -10.91
CA VAL A 79 0.74 31.00 -9.79
C VAL A 79 1.22 32.29 -9.12
N LYS A 80 2.53 32.55 -9.08
CA LYS A 80 3.09 33.80 -8.54
C LYS A 80 2.77 34.99 -9.44
N GLU A 81 2.82 34.80 -10.76
CA GLU A 81 2.51 35.84 -11.75
C GLU A 81 1.00 36.11 -11.83
N ASN A 82 0.19 35.05 -11.82
CA ASN A 82 -1.26 35.14 -11.85
C ASN A 82 -1.89 34.05 -10.93
N PRO A 83 -2.31 34.41 -9.71
CA PRO A 83 -2.91 33.45 -8.78
C PRO A 83 -4.18 32.74 -9.30
N GLU A 84 -4.89 33.32 -10.27
CA GLU A 84 -6.12 32.71 -10.83
C GLU A 84 -5.84 31.42 -11.61
N VAL A 85 -4.62 31.23 -12.11
CA VAL A 85 -4.25 30.00 -12.85
C VAL A 85 -4.21 28.78 -11.96
N LYS A 86 -4.15 28.95 -10.62
CA LYS A 86 -4.10 27.85 -9.66
C LYS A 86 -5.24 26.85 -9.87
N GLY A 87 -6.45 27.34 -10.18
CA GLY A 87 -7.62 26.49 -10.39
C GLY A 87 -7.66 25.75 -11.73
N LYS A 88 -6.71 26.03 -12.64
CA LYS A 88 -6.62 25.42 -13.98
C LYS A 88 -5.63 24.26 -14.03
N TYR A 89 -4.95 23.98 -12.94
CA TYR A 89 -3.92 22.95 -12.83
C TYR A 89 -4.21 22.07 -11.62
N GLN A 90 -3.91 20.79 -11.78
CA GLN A 90 -4.07 19.77 -10.74
C GLN A 90 -2.87 18.84 -10.73
N GLU A 91 -2.64 18.17 -9.59
CA GLU A 91 -1.67 17.08 -9.52
C GLU A 91 -2.19 15.89 -10.35
N ILE A 92 -1.28 15.09 -10.90
CA ILE A 92 -1.61 14.07 -11.91
C ILE A 92 -2.24 12.84 -11.28
N ILE A 93 -1.63 12.33 -10.21
CA ILE A 93 -2.17 11.23 -9.42
C ILE A 93 -2.98 11.87 -8.29
N ARG A 94 -4.19 11.34 -8.10
CA ARG A 94 -5.16 11.88 -7.14
C ARG A 94 -6.18 10.81 -6.82
N PRO A 95 -6.73 10.76 -5.59
CA PRO A 95 -7.80 9.85 -5.25
C PRO A 95 -8.97 9.96 -6.22
N ARG A 96 -9.58 8.83 -6.51
CA ARG A 96 -10.70 8.77 -7.45
C ARG A 96 -11.91 9.55 -6.95
N SER A 97 -12.09 9.71 -5.64
CA SER A 97 -13.13 10.53 -5.01
C SER A 97 -13.06 12.01 -5.42
N VAL A 98 -11.86 12.53 -5.70
CA VAL A 98 -11.64 13.93 -6.12
C VAL A 98 -11.58 14.12 -7.65
N LYS A 99 -11.50 13.02 -8.43
CA LYS A 99 -11.58 13.06 -9.90
C LYS A 99 -12.97 13.51 -10.37
N SER A 100 -13.09 14.08 -11.56
CA SER A 100 -14.40 14.48 -12.10
C SER A 100 -15.32 13.27 -12.30
N ARG A 101 -16.64 13.48 -12.30
CA ARG A 101 -17.61 12.40 -12.55
C ARG A 101 -17.38 11.70 -13.89
N LYS A 102 -16.97 12.44 -14.92
CA LYS A 102 -16.64 11.89 -16.24
C LYS A 102 -15.44 10.92 -16.15
N GLU A 103 -14.36 11.33 -15.49
CA GLU A 103 -13.19 10.48 -15.27
C GLU A 103 -13.54 9.24 -14.42
N GLN A 104 -14.31 9.41 -13.34
CA GLN A 104 -14.76 8.29 -12.52
C GLN A 104 -15.56 7.26 -13.35
N THR A 105 -16.53 7.72 -14.14
CA THR A 105 -17.31 6.83 -15.01
C THR A 105 -16.45 6.11 -16.04
N GLN A 106 -15.53 6.83 -16.69
CA GLN A 106 -14.64 6.24 -17.69
C GLN A 106 -13.76 5.14 -17.07
N ARG A 107 -13.14 5.43 -15.92
CA ARG A 107 -12.26 4.47 -15.25
C ARG A 107 -13.03 3.27 -14.67
N ALA A 108 -14.26 3.45 -14.18
CA ALA A 108 -15.09 2.30 -13.77
C ALA A 108 -15.39 1.37 -14.95
N LYS A 109 -15.69 1.95 -16.12
CA LYS A 109 -16.03 1.19 -17.33
C LYS A 109 -14.80 0.48 -17.92
N ASP A 110 -13.68 1.17 -18.01
CA ASP A 110 -12.51 0.70 -18.77
C ASP A 110 -11.51 -0.07 -17.92
N LYS A 111 -11.46 0.22 -16.61
CA LYS A 111 -10.45 -0.30 -15.69
C LYS A 111 -11.05 -1.12 -14.54
N ALA A 112 -12.37 -1.33 -14.56
CA ALA A 112 -13.10 -2.04 -13.51
C ALA A 112 -12.85 -1.47 -12.10
N GLU A 113 -12.56 -0.17 -11.98
CA GLU A 113 -12.36 0.47 -10.69
C GLU A 113 -13.68 0.56 -9.91
N VAL A 114 -13.74 -0.19 -8.81
CA VAL A 114 -14.86 -0.24 -7.88
C VAL A 114 -14.51 0.49 -6.59
N PHE A 115 -15.48 1.23 -6.06
CA PHE A 115 -15.36 1.84 -4.74
C PHE A 115 -16.09 1.00 -3.71
N THR A 116 -15.38 0.57 -2.68
CA THR A 116 -15.99 -0.05 -1.52
C THR A 116 -16.23 1.05 -0.47
N PRO A 117 -17.50 1.38 -0.13
CA PRO A 117 -17.80 2.32 0.93
C PRO A 117 -17.21 1.87 2.27
N ALA A 118 -16.84 2.81 3.15
CA ALA A 118 -16.21 2.50 4.42
C ALA A 118 -17.05 1.56 5.31
N TRP A 119 -18.39 1.65 5.23
CA TRP A 119 -19.28 0.76 5.99
C TRP A 119 -19.23 -0.70 5.52
N ILE A 120 -19.03 -0.95 4.22
CA ILE A 120 -18.82 -2.31 3.68
C ILE A 120 -17.46 -2.84 4.13
N CYS A 121 -16.40 -2.03 3.97
CA CYS A 121 -15.05 -2.39 4.45
C CYS A 121 -15.09 -2.72 5.94
N ASN A 122 -15.79 -1.91 6.73
CA ASN A 122 -15.96 -2.13 8.16
C ASN A 122 -16.67 -3.44 8.46
N ALA A 123 -17.81 -3.70 7.81
CA ALA A 123 -18.59 -4.92 8.02
C ALA A 123 -17.78 -6.18 7.68
N GLN A 124 -17.02 -6.17 6.59
CA GLN A 124 -16.19 -7.30 6.19
C GLN A 124 -14.95 -7.48 7.08
N ASN A 125 -14.29 -6.39 7.47
CA ASN A 125 -13.18 -6.45 8.44
C ASN A 125 -13.65 -6.98 9.81
N ASN A 126 -14.91 -6.70 10.20
CA ASN A 126 -15.50 -7.28 11.41
C ASN A 126 -15.58 -8.81 11.31
N LEU A 127 -15.95 -9.39 10.17
CA LEU A 127 -15.99 -10.85 10.01
C LEU A 127 -14.61 -11.50 10.23
N ILE A 128 -13.56 -10.84 9.75
CA ILE A 128 -12.17 -11.29 9.90
C ILE A 128 -11.75 -11.26 11.37
N ASP A 129 -12.12 -10.19 12.10
CA ASP A 129 -11.83 -10.08 13.53
C ASP A 129 -12.66 -11.03 14.38
N GLU A 130 -13.95 -11.18 14.07
CA GLU A 130 -14.85 -12.14 14.74
C GLU A 130 -14.27 -13.56 14.66
N ALA A 131 -13.79 -13.96 13.48
CA ALA A 131 -13.14 -15.25 13.29
C ALA A 131 -11.84 -15.37 14.10
N TRP A 132 -11.01 -14.32 14.14
CA TRP A 132 -9.73 -14.36 14.87
C TRP A 132 -9.93 -14.40 16.40
N PHE A 133 -10.87 -13.60 16.92
CA PHE A 133 -11.17 -13.48 18.35
C PHE A 133 -12.13 -14.56 18.87
N GLY A 134 -12.88 -15.25 17.99
CA GLY A 134 -13.87 -16.25 18.36
C GLY A 134 -15.13 -15.68 19.03
N ARG A 135 -15.40 -14.38 18.88
CA ARG A 135 -16.56 -13.69 19.47
C ARG A 135 -16.93 -12.43 18.67
N LYS A 136 -18.14 -11.90 18.92
CA LYS A 136 -18.64 -10.69 18.25
C LYS A 136 -18.61 -9.45 19.13
N GLU A 137 -18.93 -9.57 20.42
CA GLU A 137 -19.08 -8.38 21.27
C GLU A 137 -17.71 -7.82 21.71
N GLY A 138 -17.67 -6.50 21.92
CA GLY A 138 -16.52 -5.83 22.52
C GLY A 138 -15.25 -5.82 21.66
N LEU A 139 -15.39 -5.98 20.33
CA LEU A 139 -14.32 -5.79 19.35
C LEU A 139 -14.21 -4.31 18.94
N PHE A 140 -13.83 -3.98 17.71
CA PHE A 140 -13.51 -2.60 17.33
C PHE A 140 -14.72 -1.67 17.26
N ASN A 141 -15.83 -2.17 16.74
CA ASN A 141 -17.11 -1.50 16.60
C ASN A 141 -18.23 -2.54 16.39
N SER A 142 -19.47 -2.07 16.38
CA SER A 142 -20.65 -2.87 16.05
C SER A 142 -21.54 -2.12 15.05
N PRO A 143 -22.32 -2.80 14.20
CA PRO A 143 -23.31 -2.14 13.34
C PRO A 143 -24.25 -1.24 14.16
N ASP A 144 -24.63 -0.09 13.60
CA ASP A 144 -25.67 0.74 14.21
C ASP A 144 -27.04 0.07 14.03
N PRO A 145 -27.84 -0.12 15.10
CA PRO A 145 -29.13 -0.78 15.00
C PRO A 145 -30.17 -0.03 14.15
N ASN A 146 -29.97 1.27 13.90
CA ASN A 146 -30.90 2.12 13.18
C ASN A 146 -30.45 2.44 11.74
N ASP A 147 -29.17 2.21 11.41
CA ASP A 147 -28.60 2.55 10.10
C ASP A 147 -27.51 1.53 9.70
N PRO A 148 -27.77 0.63 8.74
CA PRO A 148 -26.82 -0.40 8.34
C PRO A 148 -25.55 0.17 7.68
N HIS A 149 -25.56 1.44 7.28
CA HIS A 149 -24.39 2.13 6.73
C HIS A 149 -23.54 2.83 7.81
N LYS A 150 -23.88 2.65 9.10
CA LYS A 150 -23.16 3.22 10.23
C LYS A 150 -22.77 2.15 11.24
N TRP A 151 -21.87 2.54 12.13
CA TRP A 151 -21.39 1.70 13.21
C TRP A 151 -21.16 2.52 14.47
N ILE A 152 -21.17 1.83 15.61
CA ILE A 152 -20.91 2.38 16.92
C ILE A 152 -19.52 1.92 17.36
N ASN A 153 -18.62 2.87 17.56
CA ASN A 153 -17.25 2.59 17.98
C ASN A 153 -17.21 2.01 19.40
N ASN A 154 -16.45 0.93 19.59
CA ASN A 154 -16.10 0.47 20.94
C ASN A 154 -15.00 1.35 21.51
N LYS A 155 -15.29 2.06 22.60
CA LYS A 155 -14.34 2.95 23.28
C LYS A 155 -13.43 2.22 24.27
N GLU A 156 -13.83 1.04 24.70
CA GLU A 156 -13.11 0.22 25.67
C GLU A 156 -11.88 -0.43 25.05
N LYS A 157 -10.95 -0.83 25.92
CA LYS A 157 -9.76 -1.59 25.53
C LYS A 157 -10.16 -2.96 25.00
N ILE A 158 -9.50 -3.41 23.92
CA ILE A 158 -9.76 -4.73 23.35
C ILE A 158 -9.21 -5.83 24.26
N ILE A 159 -10.07 -6.81 24.57
CA ILE A 159 -9.74 -7.97 25.40
C ILE A 159 -9.50 -9.19 24.50
N PHE A 160 -8.41 -9.90 24.76
CA PHE A 160 -7.93 -11.03 23.97
C PHE A 160 -8.33 -12.38 24.60
N PRO A 161 -8.48 -13.45 23.79
CA PRO A 161 -8.69 -14.82 24.29
C PRO A 161 -7.55 -15.30 25.19
N GLU A 162 -7.80 -16.31 26.05
CA GLU A 162 -6.80 -16.81 27.01
C GLU A 162 -5.54 -17.41 26.34
N ASP A 163 -5.69 -17.97 25.14
CA ASP A 163 -4.64 -18.65 24.38
C ASP A 163 -3.88 -17.73 23.41
N LYS A 164 -4.30 -16.47 23.25
CA LYS A 164 -3.73 -15.51 22.31
C LYS A 164 -3.38 -14.19 22.98
N THR A 165 -2.41 -13.49 22.42
CA THR A 165 -2.00 -12.15 22.89
C THR A 165 -2.26 -11.08 21.82
N TRP A 166 -2.19 -9.82 22.23
CA TRP A 166 -2.27 -8.70 21.29
C TRP A 166 -1.15 -8.69 20.25
N LYS A 167 0.01 -9.28 20.58
CA LYS A 167 1.14 -9.41 19.68
C LYS A 167 0.84 -10.37 18.54
N ASP A 168 0.11 -11.45 18.84
CA ASP A 168 -0.32 -12.43 17.85
C ASP A 168 -1.30 -11.78 16.85
N TYR A 169 -2.23 -10.94 17.32
CA TYR A 169 -3.12 -10.19 16.43
C TYR A 169 -2.34 -9.21 15.53
N VAL A 170 -1.39 -8.48 16.11
CA VAL A 170 -0.59 -7.49 15.37
C VAL A 170 0.28 -8.18 14.31
N ALA A 171 0.79 -9.37 14.59
CA ALA A 171 1.62 -10.15 13.68
C ALA A 171 0.81 -10.99 12.66
N ASP A 172 -0.50 -11.16 12.86
CA ASP A 172 -1.37 -11.93 11.98
C ASP A 172 -1.34 -11.37 10.54
N MET A 173 -1.04 -12.24 9.57
CA MET A 173 -0.91 -11.82 8.18
C MET A 173 -2.27 -11.49 7.57
N ARG A 174 -2.40 -10.27 7.04
CA ARG A 174 -3.58 -9.80 6.32
C ARG A 174 -3.19 -9.40 4.91
N LEU A 175 -3.98 -9.78 3.92
CA LEU A 175 -3.77 -9.46 2.51
C LEU A 175 -5.07 -8.89 1.91
N GLU A 176 -4.99 -7.69 1.35
CA GLU A 176 -6.05 -7.14 0.47
C GLU A 176 -5.66 -7.40 -1.00
N ILE A 177 -6.37 -8.30 -1.67
CA ILE A 177 -6.15 -8.58 -3.09
C ILE A 177 -6.76 -7.44 -3.94
N THR A 178 -6.11 -7.08 -5.06
CA THR A 178 -6.58 -6.00 -5.96
C THR A 178 -7.02 -4.75 -5.19
N CYS A 179 -6.10 -4.20 -4.40
CA CYS A 179 -6.43 -3.31 -3.30
C CYS A 179 -6.88 -1.91 -3.73
N GLY A 180 -6.71 -1.50 -4.99
CA GLY A 180 -6.99 -0.13 -5.42
C GLY A 180 -6.23 0.89 -4.55
N GLU A 181 -6.97 1.77 -3.88
CA GLU A 181 -6.46 2.78 -2.93
C GLU A 181 -6.34 2.24 -1.47
N ALA A 182 -6.48 0.93 -1.27
CA ALA A 182 -6.42 0.16 -0.02
C ALA A 182 -7.45 0.51 1.07
N PRO A 183 -8.76 0.60 0.74
CA PRO A 183 -9.81 0.96 1.70
C PRO A 183 -10.04 -0.10 2.79
N TYR A 184 -9.67 -1.37 2.58
CA TYR A 184 -9.74 -2.38 3.65
C TYR A 184 -8.53 -2.34 4.58
N LEU A 185 -7.35 -1.94 4.09
CA LEU A 185 -6.15 -1.82 4.92
C LEU A 185 -6.16 -0.53 5.76
N CYS A 186 -6.58 0.60 5.19
CA CYS A 186 -6.59 1.88 5.89
C CYS A 186 -7.83 2.73 5.55
N ASN A 187 -8.37 3.41 6.55
CA ASN A 187 -9.56 4.27 6.40
C ASN A 187 -9.24 5.73 6.71
N ARG A 188 -8.32 6.32 5.94
CA ARG A 188 -8.06 7.78 6.02
C ARG A 188 -9.24 8.61 5.55
N TYR A 189 -9.99 8.10 4.59
CA TYR A 189 -11.21 8.72 4.05
C TYR A 189 -12.16 7.62 3.57
N ASP A 190 -13.42 7.98 3.35
CA ASP A 190 -14.36 7.11 2.63
C ASP A 190 -14.11 7.20 1.13
N ALA A 191 -13.85 6.06 0.48
CA ALA A 191 -13.46 6.02 -0.93
C ALA A 191 -14.57 6.52 -1.87
N VAL A 192 -15.84 6.49 -1.46
CA VAL A 192 -16.98 6.96 -2.27
C VAL A 192 -17.22 8.46 -2.09
N SER A 193 -17.24 8.97 -0.86
CA SER A 193 -17.53 10.37 -0.58
C SER A 193 -16.31 11.28 -0.58
N GLY A 194 -15.11 10.73 -0.37
CA GLY A 194 -13.88 11.49 -0.14
C GLY A 194 -13.82 12.14 1.25
N GLU A 195 -14.80 11.86 2.13
CA GLU A 195 -14.83 12.44 3.47
C GLU A 195 -13.67 11.90 4.31
N TYR A 196 -12.82 12.80 4.80
CA TYR A 196 -11.69 12.46 5.65
C TYR A 196 -12.15 11.98 7.02
N ASN A 197 -11.56 10.88 7.51
CA ASN A 197 -11.84 10.34 8.83
C ASN A 197 -10.85 10.90 9.86
N ASP A 198 -11.30 11.90 10.62
CA ASP A 198 -10.51 12.57 11.67
C ASP A 198 -10.31 11.72 12.94
N ASP A 199 -11.10 10.65 13.14
CA ASP A 199 -11.04 9.84 14.36
C ASP A 199 -10.09 8.65 14.20
N VAL A 200 -8.79 8.97 14.14
CA VAL A 200 -7.69 8.02 13.89
C VAL A 200 -7.79 6.77 14.76
N LYS A 201 -8.18 6.91 16.03
CA LYS A 201 -8.25 5.79 16.98
C LYS A 201 -9.29 4.74 16.57
N TYR A 202 -10.39 5.15 15.91
CA TYR A 202 -11.51 4.26 15.57
C TYR A 202 -11.69 4.04 14.08
N ARG A 203 -10.68 4.36 13.27
CA ARG A 203 -10.65 3.98 11.85
C ARG A 203 -10.74 2.46 11.67
N ILE A 204 -11.36 2.06 10.57
CA ILE A 204 -11.84 0.69 10.37
C ILE A 204 -10.89 -0.22 9.60
N GLY A 205 -9.81 0.32 9.03
CA GLY A 205 -8.86 -0.46 8.23
C GLY A 205 -8.13 -1.52 9.05
N LEU A 206 -7.70 -2.62 8.42
CA LEU A 206 -6.97 -3.70 9.10
C LEU A 206 -5.66 -3.21 9.72
N LEU A 207 -4.93 -2.30 9.05
CA LEU A 207 -3.75 -1.65 9.63
C LEU A 207 -4.15 -0.70 10.77
N ASP A 208 -5.22 0.09 10.61
CA ASP A 208 -5.73 0.98 11.67
C ASP A 208 -6.05 0.20 12.95
N ARG A 209 -6.74 -0.94 12.82
CA ARG A 209 -7.11 -1.83 13.92
C ARG A 209 -5.88 -2.39 14.64
N LYS A 210 -4.86 -2.81 13.88
CA LYS A 210 -3.57 -3.24 14.45
C LYS A 210 -2.88 -2.09 15.18
N LEU A 211 -2.82 -0.89 14.60
CA LEU A 211 -2.19 0.29 15.21
C LEU A 211 -2.94 0.79 16.46
N ARG A 212 -4.27 0.67 16.49
CA ARG A 212 -5.08 0.88 17.69
C ARG A 212 -4.66 -0.09 18.78
N ILE A 213 -4.58 -1.40 18.48
CA ILE A 213 -4.14 -2.42 19.45
C ILE A 213 -2.75 -2.13 19.99
N VAL A 214 -1.79 -1.75 19.12
CA VAL A 214 -0.45 -1.33 19.57
C VAL A 214 -0.56 -0.14 20.54
N SER A 215 -1.34 0.88 20.20
CA SER A 215 -1.51 2.10 21.01
C SER A 215 -2.20 1.88 22.36
N GLU A 216 -3.11 0.90 22.43
CA GLU A 216 -3.78 0.46 23.67
C GLU A 216 -2.85 -0.31 24.62
N ASN A 217 -1.81 -0.96 24.09
CA ASN A 217 -0.93 -1.84 24.85
C ASN A 217 0.49 -1.28 25.07
N VAL A 218 0.91 -0.28 24.30
CA VAL A 218 2.27 0.25 24.34
C VAL A 218 2.27 1.77 24.56
N LYS A 219 2.98 2.21 25.60
CA LYS A 219 3.11 3.64 25.97
C LYS A 219 4.51 4.21 25.73
N ASP A 220 5.54 3.38 25.59
CA ASP A 220 6.86 3.85 25.18
C ASP A 220 6.91 4.05 23.65
N SER A 221 7.52 5.15 23.23
CA SER A 221 7.59 5.48 21.80
C SER A 221 8.47 4.53 21.00
N LYS A 222 9.56 3.99 21.55
CA LYS A 222 10.45 3.11 20.78
C LYS A 222 9.81 1.74 20.61
N GLU A 223 9.20 1.23 21.68
CA GLU A 223 8.43 -0.01 21.63
C GLU A 223 7.22 0.12 20.69
N TRP A 224 6.53 1.27 20.69
CA TRP A 224 5.41 1.49 19.77
C TRP A 224 5.88 1.46 18.31
N ILE A 225 7.01 2.09 17.98
CA ILE A 225 7.57 2.07 16.62
C ILE A 225 7.92 0.65 16.18
N LEU A 226 8.45 -0.17 17.09
CA LEU A 226 8.74 -1.57 16.81
C LEU A 226 7.47 -2.34 16.44
N TRP A 227 6.44 -2.29 17.29
CA TRP A 227 5.21 -3.04 17.07
C TRP A 227 4.33 -2.49 15.95
N ALA A 228 4.33 -1.18 15.73
CA ALA A 228 3.69 -0.57 14.57
C ALA A 228 4.37 -1.01 13.26
N LYS A 229 5.70 -1.16 13.25
CA LYS A 229 6.39 -1.75 12.09
C LYS A 229 6.06 -3.23 11.91
N ILE A 230 5.83 -3.98 12.98
CA ILE A 230 5.36 -5.36 12.88
C ILE A 230 3.94 -5.40 12.29
N ALA A 231 3.04 -4.52 12.74
CA ALA A 231 1.69 -4.37 12.16
C ALA A 231 1.74 -4.11 10.64
N LEU A 232 2.67 -3.25 10.23
CA LEU A 232 2.87 -2.93 8.82
C LEU A 232 3.46 -4.11 8.05
N ARG A 233 4.47 -4.78 8.60
CA ARG A 233 5.12 -5.98 8.02
C ARG A 233 4.17 -7.16 7.83
N SER A 234 3.13 -7.28 8.64
CA SER A 234 2.09 -8.32 8.53
C SER A 234 0.86 -7.88 7.72
N THR A 235 0.92 -6.74 7.05
CA THR A 235 -0.20 -6.19 6.28
C THR A 235 0.24 -6.00 4.84
N TYR A 236 -0.43 -6.68 3.93
CA TYR A 236 -0.06 -6.81 2.53
C TYR A 236 -1.22 -6.42 1.61
N GLY A 237 -0.90 -6.06 0.37
CA GLY A 237 -1.85 -5.81 -0.69
C GLY A 237 -1.18 -5.80 -2.05
N PHE A 238 -1.94 -6.03 -3.11
CA PHE A 238 -1.41 -5.85 -4.46
C PHE A 238 -2.42 -5.17 -5.36
N GLU A 239 -1.92 -4.45 -6.34
CA GLU A 239 -2.74 -3.71 -7.30
C GLU A 239 -2.14 -3.80 -8.72
N TRP A 240 -2.99 -3.76 -9.73
CA TRP A 240 -2.58 -3.71 -11.12
C TRP A 240 -2.08 -2.31 -11.51
N GLN A 241 -2.91 -1.29 -11.27
CA GLN A 241 -2.67 0.07 -11.77
C GLN A 241 -1.68 0.82 -10.88
N GLY A 242 -0.61 1.36 -11.48
CA GLY A 242 0.48 1.97 -10.72
C GLY A 242 0.09 3.24 -9.96
N ASP A 243 -0.87 4.01 -10.47
CA ASP A 243 -1.36 5.22 -9.82
C ASP A 243 -2.20 4.88 -8.58
N ASN A 244 -3.13 3.92 -8.67
CA ASN A 244 -3.88 3.41 -7.53
C ASN A 244 -2.94 2.79 -6.48
N LEU A 245 -1.93 2.03 -6.93
CA LEU A 245 -0.92 1.45 -6.05
C LEU A 245 -0.13 2.52 -5.29
N LEU A 246 0.24 3.63 -5.93
CA LEU A 246 0.92 4.74 -5.25
C LEU A 246 0.01 5.35 -4.17
N LEU A 247 -1.25 5.62 -4.50
CA LEU A 247 -2.24 6.14 -3.56
C LEU A 247 -2.41 5.22 -2.34
N ALA A 248 -2.49 3.90 -2.54
CA ALA A 248 -2.52 2.93 -1.45
C ALA A 248 -1.26 3.01 -0.57
N ARG A 249 -0.07 3.06 -1.20
CA ARG A 249 1.21 3.16 -0.47
C ARG A 249 1.28 4.43 0.38
N GLU A 250 0.82 5.55 -0.15
CA GLU A 250 0.75 6.83 0.57
C GLU A 250 -0.29 6.79 1.69
N ALA A 251 -1.46 6.20 1.44
CA ALA A 251 -2.50 6.05 2.46
C ALA A 251 -1.99 5.24 3.67
N LEU A 252 -1.27 4.13 3.45
CA LEU A 252 -0.64 3.37 4.54
C LEU A 252 0.48 4.17 5.23
N PHE A 253 1.28 4.91 4.48
CA PHE A 253 2.38 5.72 5.00
C PHE A 253 1.87 6.80 5.96
N PHE A 254 0.83 7.54 5.55
CA PHE A 254 0.23 8.58 6.38
C PHE A 254 -0.66 8.01 7.50
N THR A 255 -1.27 6.84 7.32
CA THR A 255 -1.95 6.13 8.42
C THR A 255 -0.98 5.84 9.56
N PHE A 256 0.22 5.34 9.26
CA PHE A 256 1.26 5.12 10.28
C PHE A 256 1.64 6.42 11.01
N GLU A 257 1.86 7.50 10.27
CA GLU A 257 2.17 8.82 10.83
C GLU A 257 1.05 9.33 11.75
N GLU A 258 -0.20 9.30 11.28
CA GLU A 258 -1.36 9.84 11.98
C GLU A 258 -1.62 9.09 13.29
N HIS A 259 -1.47 7.76 13.31
CA HIS A 259 -1.56 6.97 14.55
C HIS A 259 -0.41 7.31 15.52
N TYR A 260 0.81 7.50 15.04
CA TYR A 260 1.92 7.91 15.91
C TYR A 260 1.66 9.30 16.52
N ILE A 261 1.20 10.25 15.70
CA ILE A 261 0.87 11.61 16.16
C ILE A 261 -0.29 11.57 17.15
N ALA A 262 -1.33 10.78 16.90
CA ALA A 262 -2.46 10.63 17.82
C ALA A 262 -2.01 10.10 19.20
N GLN A 263 -1.03 9.20 19.24
CA GLN A 263 -0.53 8.62 20.49
C GLN A 263 0.48 9.53 21.22
N PHE A 264 1.39 10.21 20.51
CA PHE A 264 2.55 10.89 21.11
C PHE A 264 2.65 12.39 20.83
N GLY A 265 1.80 12.93 19.96
CA GLY A 265 1.78 14.32 19.52
C GLY A 265 2.82 14.69 18.46
N GLU A 266 2.53 15.76 17.73
CA GLU A 266 3.36 16.24 16.60
C GLU A 266 4.80 16.58 17.02
N LYS A 267 4.99 17.13 18.23
CA LYS A 267 6.33 17.46 18.74
C LYS A 267 7.23 16.23 18.80
N LYS A 268 6.71 15.11 19.33
CA LYS A 268 7.46 13.86 19.44
C LYS A 268 7.65 13.21 18.07
N PHE A 269 6.66 13.32 17.20
CA PHE A 269 6.75 12.86 15.81
C PHE A 269 7.90 13.54 15.07
N ASN A 270 7.95 14.88 15.07
CA ASN A 270 8.97 15.64 14.38
C ASN A 270 10.41 15.32 14.85
N GLN A 271 10.57 14.92 16.13
CA GLN A 271 11.87 14.47 16.65
C GLN A 271 12.32 13.11 16.09
N ASN A 272 11.38 12.23 15.72
CA ASN A 272 11.65 10.85 15.33
C ASN A 272 11.41 10.56 13.85
N LYS A 273 10.65 11.39 13.13
CA LYS A 273 10.14 11.09 11.78
C LYS A 273 11.23 10.66 10.81
N MET A 274 12.37 11.34 10.79
CA MET A 274 13.47 11.05 9.86
C MET A 274 14.19 9.72 10.15
N ARG A 275 14.07 9.19 11.38
CA ARG A 275 14.62 7.87 11.75
C ARG A 275 13.64 6.74 11.50
N MET A 276 12.35 7.05 11.47
CA MET A 276 11.25 6.09 11.46
C MET A 276 10.67 5.89 10.06
N MET A 277 10.25 6.99 9.43
CA MET A 277 9.46 7.00 8.20
C MET A 277 10.19 6.43 6.98
N PRO A 278 11.52 6.59 6.81
CA PRO A 278 12.21 5.90 5.71
C PRO A 278 12.10 4.37 5.76
N GLY A 279 12.05 3.79 6.97
CA GLY A 279 11.82 2.36 7.14
C GLY A 279 10.36 1.96 6.92
N VAL A 280 9.41 2.84 7.26
CA VAL A 280 7.98 2.65 6.96
C VAL A 280 7.76 2.59 5.44
N ALA A 281 8.29 3.55 4.70
CA ALA A 281 8.24 3.58 3.24
C ALA A 281 8.86 2.33 2.60
N TYR A 282 9.98 1.85 3.15
CA TYR A 282 10.63 0.63 2.66
C TYR A 282 9.77 -0.62 2.87
N ILE A 283 9.13 -0.77 4.04
CA ILE A 283 8.24 -1.91 4.31
C ILE A 283 7.03 -1.83 3.38
N ILE A 284 6.41 -0.64 3.25
CA ILE A 284 5.24 -0.43 2.38
C ILE A 284 5.54 -0.81 0.93
N SER A 285 6.70 -0.44 0.39
CA SER A 285 7.00 -0.77 -1.02
C SER A 285 7.24 -2.25 -1.28
N TRP A 286 7.57 -3.03 -0.25
CA TRP A 286 7.55 -4.50 -0.33
C TRP A 286 6.14 -5.08 -0.17
N ASN A 287 5.36 -4.52 0.76
CA ASN A 287 4.10 -5.12 1.19
C ASN A 287 2.91 -4.77 0.31
N ILE A 288 2.97 -3.62 -0.36
CA ILE A 288 1.96 -3.15 -1.31
C ILE A 288 2.64 -3.13 -2.68
N TRP A 289 2.44 -4.14 -3.53
CA TRP A 289 3.21 -4.32 -4.77
C TRP A 289 2.34 -4.37 -6.03
N GLN A 290 2.97 -4.13 -7.18
CA GLN A 290 2.28 -4.16 -8.47
C GLN A 290 2.19 -5.59 -8.99
N MET A 291 1.00 -6.09 -9.32
CA MET A 291 0.82 -7.47 -9.76
C MET A 291 -0.45 -7.71 -10.59
N ASP A 292 -0.32 -8.57 -11.60
CA ASP A 292 -1.44 -9.26 -12.22
C ASP A 292 -1.94 -10.36 -11.25
N GLY A 293 -3.14 -10.18 -10.70
CA GLY A 293 -3.72 -11.13 -9.73
C GLY A 293 -4.07 -12.51 -10.30
N LEU A 294 -4.11 -12.67 -11.63
CA LEU A 294 -4.39 -13.96 -12.28
C LEU A 294 -3.11 -14.71 -12.63
N LYS A 295 -2.07 -13.99 -13.04
CA LYS A 295 -0.79 -14.57 -13.48
C LYS A 295 0.29 -14.56 -12.40
N PHE A 296 0.09 -13.80 -11.32
CA PHE A 296 1.06 -13.55 -10.26
C PHE A 296 2.38 -12.91 -10.71
N GLY A 297 2.44 -12.46 -11.97
CA GLY A 297 3.53 -11.69 -12.57
C GLY A 297 3.18 -10.20 -12.64
N LEU A 298 3.99 -9.45 -13.39
CA LEU A 298 3.76 -8.03 -13.60
C LEU A 298 2.63 -7.78 -14.63
N PRO A 299 1.82 -6.73 -14.45
CA PRO A 299 0.84 -6.28 -15.45
C PRO A 299 1.37 -6.22 -16.89
N GLY A 300 0.65 -6.83 -17.82
CA GLY A 300 1.01 -6.80 -19.25
C GLY A 300 2.16 -7.73 -19.66
N TYR A 301 2.69 -8.55 -18.75
CA TYR A 301 3.69 -9.57 -19.05
C TYR A 301 3.15 -10.98 -18.78
N ASP A 302 3.65 -11.95 -19.52
CA ASP A 302 3.43 -13.36 -19.23
C ASP A 302 4.59 -13.89 -18.36
N PRO A 303 4.30 -14.55 -17.22
CA PRO A 303 5.34 -15.20 -16.45
C PRO A 303 6.05 -16.27 -17.29
N TYR A 304 7.37 -16.27 -17.19
CA TYR A 304 8.24 -17.29 -17.73
C TYR A 304 7.95 -18.62 -17.05
N ILE A 305 7.61 -19.61 -17.87
CA ILE A 305 7.41 -21.00 -17.45
C ILE A 305 8.63 -21.78 -17.91
N GLU A 306 9.39 -22.31 -16.96
CA GLU A 306 10.49 -23.21 -17.28
C GLU A 306 9.90 -24.48 -17.91
N LYS A 307 10.28 -24.77 -19.16
CA LYS A 307 9.83 -25.98 -19.83
C LYS A 307 10.52 -27.17 -19.16
N GLU A 308 9.76 -28.14 -18.67
CA GLU A 308 10.35 -29.41 -18.28
C GLU A 308 11.09 -30.01 -19.48
N PRO A 309 12.30 -30.59 -19.28
CA PRO A 309 12.98 -31.29 -20.33
C PRO A 309 12.05 -32.37 -20.86
N SER A 310 11.70 -32.31 -22.15
CA SER A 310 10.84 -33.32 -22.75
C SER A 310 11.55 -34.68 -22.66
N ASP A 311 11.04 -35.56 -21.81
CA ASP A 311 11.42 -36.97 -21.79
C ASP A 311 11.14 -37.57 -23.18
N GLY A 312 12.19 -37.74 -23.99
CA GLY A 312 12.10 -38.52 -25.23
C GLY A 312 12.60 -37.90 -26.53
N LYS A 313 13.41 -36.83 -26.53
CA LYS A 313 14.24 -36.56 -27.73
C LYS A 313 15.48 -37.45 -27.72
N GLN A 314 15.49 -38.44 -28.60
CA GLN A 314 16.70 -39.16 -28.98
C GLN A 314 17.74 -38.13 -29.45
N LEU A 315 18.80 -37.93 -28.67
CA LEU A 315 19.91 -37.03 -29.01
C LEU A 315 20.48 -37.44 -30.37
N SER A 316 20.38 -36.55 -31.36
CA SER A 316 21.09 -36.74 -32.61
C SER A 316 22.58 -36.54 -32.36
N LEU A 317 23.45 -37.29 -33.04
CA LEU A 317 24.91 -37.20 -32.91
C LEU A 317 25.49 -35.83 -33.34
N PHE A 318 24.63 -34.89 -33.76
CA PHE A 318 24.94 -33.54 -34.22
C PHE A 318 24.24 -32.44 -33.40
N ASP A 319 23.58 -32.76 -32.28
CA ASP A 319 22.90 -31.79 -31.41
C ASP A 319 23.86 -31.09 -30.43
N ASP A 320 25.11 -30.84 -30.82
CA ASP A 320 26.07 -29.99 -30.09
C ASP A 320 25.76 -28.48 -30.27
N VAL A 321 24.48 -28.12 -30.30
CA VAL A 321 24.07 -26.73 -30.08
C VAL A 321 23.73 -26.64 -28.61
N GLN A 322 24.64 -26.07 -27.82
CA GLN A 322 24.29 -25.59 -26.48
C GLN A 322 23.14 -24.61 -26.64
N GLU A 323 21.89 -25.05 -26.44
CA GLU A 323 20.78 -24.13 -26.23
C GLU A 323 21.16 -23.30 -25.00
N GLU A 324 21.51 -22.02 -25.22
CA GLU A 324 21.76 -21.10 -24.12
C GLU A 324 20.53 -21.11 -23.20
N LYS A 325 20.73 -21.47 -21.94
CA LYS A 325 19.66 -21.41 -20.94
C LYS A 325 19.17 -19.97 -20.87
N HIS A 326 17.92 -19.73 -21.28
CA HIS A 326 17.30 -18.44 -21.18
C HIS A 326 17.13 -18.07 -19.69
N GLU A 327 17.85 -17.03 -19.25
CA GLU A 327 17.62 -16.43 -17.94
C GLU A 327 16.53 -15.35 -18.07
N PRO A 328 15.33 -15.55 -17.48
CA PRO A 328 14.23 -14.62 -17.67
C PRO A 328 14.57 -13.25 -17.11
N ALA A 329 14.27 -12.21 -17.86
CA ALA A 329 14.34 -10.83 -17.41
C ALA A 329 13.39 -10.63 -16.21
N PRO A 330 13.61 -9.60 -15.37
CA PRO A 330 12.79 -9.41 -14.17
C PRO A 330 11.28 -9.31 -14.42
N HIS A 331 10.86 -8.75 -15.56
CA HIS A 331 9.43 -8.62 -15.91
C HIS A 331 8.80 -9.91 -16.41
N GLU A 332 9.63 -10.87 -16.84
CA GLU A 332 9.20 -12.21 -17.22
C GLU A 332 9.09 -13.11 -15.98
N ARG A 333 9.36 -12.64 -14.75
CA ARG A 333 9.30 -13.46 -13.54
C ARG A 333 8.01 -13.23 -12.76
N LEU A 334 7.68 -14.19 -11.90
CA LEU A 334 6.67 -13.99 -10.86
C LEU A 334 7.08 -12.89 -9.89
N CYS A 335 6.09 -12.17 -9.34
CA CYS A 335 6.33 -11.10 -8.39
C CYS A 335 6.98 -11.60 -7.10
N LEU A 336 7.98 -10.84 -6.63
CA LEU A 336 8.72 -11.13 -5.41
C LEU A 336 8.07 -10.45 -4.21
N ILE A 337 7.81 -11.25 -3.18
CA ILE A 337 7.28 -10.80 -1.91
C ILE A 337 8.28 -11.14 -0.83
N LYS A 338 8.32 -10.30 0.19
CA LYS A 338 9.21 -10.46 1.31
C LYS A 338 8.42 -10.89 2.53
N ASP A 339 8.76 -12.06 3.06
CA ASP A 339 8.21 -12.49 4.34
C ASP A 339 9.07 -11.89 5.45
N PHE A 340 8.54 -10.82 6.05
CA PHE A 340 9.22 -10.10 7.11
C PHE A 340 9.22 -10.82 8.47
N LEU A 341 8.34 -11.81 8.66
CA LEU A 341 8.13 -12.46 9.95
C LEU A 341 8.66 -13.89 10.01
N GLU A 342 9.00 -14.49 8.86
CA GLU A 342 9.62 -15.80 8.83
C GLU A 342 10.90 -15.87 9.67
N GLY A 343 10.98 -16.91 10.52
CA GLY A 343 12.09 -17.13 11.44
C GLY A 343 12.11 -16.19 12.65
N ILE A 344 11.15 -15.28 12.79
CA ILE A 344 11.07 -14.38 13.95
C ILE A 344 10.30 -15.06 15.09
N ASN A 345 10.93 -15.13 16.26
CA ASN A 345 10.26 -15.56 17.48
C ASN A 345 9.54 -14.36 18.14
N LEU A 346 8.23 -14.23 17.89
CA LEU A 346 7.41 -13.13 18.41
C LEU A 346 7.36 -13.05 19.95
N GLN A 347 7.51 -14.18 20.66
CA GLN A 347 7.48 -14.23 22.12
C GLN A 347 8.82 -13.84 22.76
N LYS A 348 9.94 -14.15 22.10
CA LYS A 348 11.29 -13.75 22.51
C LYS A 348 11.73 -12.41 21.91
N ALA A 349 10.91 -11.81 21.05
CA ALA A 349 11.10 -10.48 20.48
C ALA A 349 10.96 -9.38 21.54
N THR A 350 11.85 -9.40 22.53
CA THR A 350 12.10 -8.29 23.44
C THR A 350 13.21 -7.45 22.84
N LEU A 351 12.85 -6.36 22.14
CA LEU A 351 13.72 -5.21 21.82
C LEU A 351 15.09 -5.48 21.18
N ASN A 352 15.43 -6.72 20.80
CA ASN A 352 16.68 -6.99 20.11
C ASN A 352 16.45 -6.60 18.64
N SER A 353 16.71 -5.33 18.35
CA SER A 353 16.52 -4.70 17.03
C SER A 353 17.17 -5.48 15.88
N LYS A 354 18.13 -6.36 16.21
CA LYS A 354 18.81 -7.25 15.27
C LYS A 354 17.89 -8.28 14.61
N ASP A 355 16.86 -8.74 15.31
CA ASP A 355 15.92 -9.75 14.80
C ASP A 355 14.97 -9.15 13.74
N PHE A 356 14.87 -7.83 13.69
CA PHE A 356 13.95 -7.08 12.83
C PHE A 356 14.67 -6.22 11.78
N HIS A 357 15.94 -6.53 11.48
CA HIS A 357 16.63 -5.92 10.36
C HIS A 357 16.14 -6.53 9.05
N ASP A 358 15.42 -5.71 8.30
CA ASP A 358 14.73 -6.13 7.08
C ASP A 358 15.64 -6.84 6.06
N LEU A 359 16.96 -6.63 6.08
CA LEU A 359 17.89 -7.13 5.08
C LEU A 359 17.96 -8.67 4.97
N LYS A 360 17.70 -9.41 6.06
CA LYS A 360 17.82 -10.88 6.08
C LYS A 360 16.52 -11.62 5.79
N ALA A 361 15.40 -10.90 5.71
CA ALA A 361 14.11 -11.53 5.53
C ALA A 361 14.05 -12.23 4.15
N PRO A 362 13.60 -13.49 4.10
CA PRO A 362 13.54 -14.25 2.86
C PRO A 362 12.55 -13.65 1.87
N LYS A 363 12.75 -13.99 0.60
CA LYS A 363 11.93 -13.52 -0.53
C LYS A 363 11.35 -14.74 -1.22
N TYR A 364 10.07 -14.69 -1.51
CA TYR A 364 9.31 -15.74 -2.17
C TYR A 364 8.60 -15.19 -3.38
N THR A 365 8.24 -16.07 -4.31
CA THR A 365 7.17 -15.75 -5.26
C THR A 365 5.84 -15.70 -4.51
N PHE A 366 4.85 -14.95 -5.01
CA PHE A 366 3.50 -14.93 -4.42
C PHE A 366 2.93 -16.34 -4.27
N GLU A 367 3.05 -17.16 -5.30
CA GLU A 367 2.61 -18.55 -5.29
C GLU A 367 3.27 -19.37 -4.17
N SER A 368 4.60 -19.25 -4.01
CA SER A 368 5.32 -19.95 -2.93
C SER A 368 4.87 -19.48 -1.55
N LEU A 369 4.51 -18.20 -1.38
CA LEU A 369 4.04 -17.67 -0.11
C LEU A 369 2.63 -18.18 0.23
N ILE A 370 1.71 -18.22 -0.74
CA ILE A 370 0.35 -18.72 -0.54
C ILE A 370 0.35 -20.23 -0.28
N ASN A 371 1.17 -20.99 -0.99
CA ASN A 371 1.23 -22.45 -0.87
C ASN A 371 1.98 -22.95 0.37
N LYS A 372 2.74 -22.12 1.08
CA LYS A 372 3.38 -22.50 2.36
C LYS A 372 2.37 -22.84 3.46
N ASN A 373 1.13 -22.34 3.35
CA ASN A 373 0.10 -22.46 4.38
C ASN A 373 -0.99 -23.49 4.04
N ASN A 374 -0.86 -24.18 2.90
CA ASN A 374 -1.68 -25.33 2.50
C ASN A 374 -0.86 -26.61 2.65
#